data_AF-A0A3D3E5E9-F1
#
_entry.id   AF-A0A3D3E5E9-F1
#
_cell.length_a   1.000
_cell.length_b   1.000
_cell.length_c   1.000
_cell.angle_alpha   90.00
_cell.angle_beta   90.00
_cell.angle_gamma   90.00
#
_symmetry.space_group_name_H-M   'P 1'
#
loop_
_entity.id
_entity.type
_entity.pdbx_description
1 polymer ?
#
loop_
_entity_poly.entity_id
_entity_poly.type
_entity_poly.pdbx_seq_one_letter_code
_entity_poly.pdbx_strand_id
1 'polypeptide(L)'
;MKYIILLTALLYSSIAMSDPVNCEGSPNDSVTNLPSPIDNWALIFCSPSGHALAPIDGNIWLAPNGKPFLFQSASLSSAPQLDNPHSAYFSSVMHRKLEGQFKYGTNMMLTKVGLPEDQELQPWQLDVKTNKGALYNVFFYTKDETLVHVLGCINRCQTSVLLTPKTLSQLSSELGK
;
A
#
# COMPACT_ATOMS: atom_id res chain seq x y z
N MET A 1 37.68 -37.19 -22.52
CA MET A 1 37.22 -35.83 -22.90
C MET A 1 35.73 -35.91 -23.24
N LYS A 2 34.98 -34.84 -22.94
CA LYS A 2 33.58 -34.55 -23.35
C LYS A 2 32.47 -35.17 -22.49
N TYR A 3 31.50 -34.47 -21.92
CA TYR A 3 31.26 -33.08 -21.52
C TYR A 3 30.21 -33.18 -20.39
N ILE A 4 30.43 -32.51 -19.26
CA ILE A 4 29.39 -32.35 -18.22
C ILE A 4 28.48 -31.23 -18.70
N ILE A 5 27.24 -31.56 -19.06
CA ILE A 5 26.21 -30.58 -19.39
C ILE A 5 25.58 -30.14 -18.07
N LEU A 6 26.06 -29.01 -17.54
CA LEU A 6 25.39 -28.32 -16.43
C LEU A 6 24.21 -27.54 -17.02
N LEU A 7 22.99 -28.02 -16.79
CA LEU A 7 21.75 -27.33 -17.16
C LEU A 7 21.45 -26.27 -16.08
N THR A 8 21.94 -25.05 -16.27
CA THR A 8 21.57 -23.91 -15.42
C THR A 8 20.14 -23.47 -15.75
N ALA A 9 19.16 -24.00 -15.02
CA ALA A 9 17.81 -23.45 -15.00
C ALA A 9 17.84 -22.11 -14.24
N LEU A 10 18.06 -21.02 -14.96
CA LEU A 10 17.77 -19.68 -14.49
C LEU A 10 16.24 -19.56 -14.36
N LEU A 11 15.75 -19.73 -13.13
CA LEU A 11 14.41 -19.34 -12.74
C LEU A 11 14.33 -17.82 -12.88
N TYR A 12 13.85 -17.35 -14.04
CA TYR A 12 13.37 -15.99 -14.19
C TYR A 12 12.10 -15.86 -13.35
N SER A 13 12.26 -15.54 -12.07
CA SER A 13 11.16 -15.00 -11.29
C SER A 13 10.79 -13.66 -11.94
N SER A 14 9.72 -13.65 -12.73
CA SER A 14 9.09 -12.41 -13.17
C SER A 14 8.69 -11.65 -11.91
N ILE A 15 9.45 -10.62 -11.57
CA ILE A 15 9.08 -9.68 -10.51
C ILE A 15 7.83 -8.99 -11.06
N ALA A 16 6.66 -9.40 -10.58
CA ALA A 16 5.39 -8.78 -10.93
C ALA A 16 5.33 -7.43 -10.21
N MET A 17 5.84 -6.39 -10.86
CA MET A 17 5.66 -5.01 -10.42
C MET A 17 4.24 -4.58 -10.78
N SER A 18 3.53 -3.93 -9.85
CA SER A 18 2.26 -3.29 -10.20
C SER A 18 2.52 -2.00 -10.97
N ASP A 19 1.92 -1.90 -12.15
CA ASP A 19 2.00 -0.69 -12.96
C ASP A 19 1.06 0.40 -12.40
N PRO A 20 1.46 1.68 -12.46
CA PRO A 20 0.59 2.79 -12.14
C PRO A 20 -0.60 2.86 -13.10
N VAL A 21 -1.74 3.28 -12.59
CA VAL A 21 -2.99 3.35 -13.36
C VAL A 21 -3.36 4.81 -13.64
N ASN A 22 -3.53 5.15 -14.93
CA ASN A 22 -3.94 6.48 -15.44
C ASN A 22 -2.98 7.65 -15.09
N CYS A 23 -1.69 7.38 -14.98
CA CYS A 23 -0.70 8.37 -14.52
C CYS A 23 0.02 9.13 -15.63
N GLU A 24 -0.38 8.96 -16.89
CA GLU A 24 0.16 9.70 -18.03
C GLU A 24 0.04 11.23 -17.81
N GLY A 25 1.11 11.97 -18.08
CA GLY A 25 1.13 13.42 -17.87
C GLY A 25 1.30 13.87 -16.42
N SER A 26 1.60 12.96 -15.49
CA SER A 26 1.97 13.33 -14.12
C SER A 26 3.25 14.14 -14.07
N PRO A 27 3.44 15.01 -13.05
CA PRO A 27 4.61 15.86 -12.95
C PRO A 27 5.88 15.02 -12.78
N ASN A 28 7.02 15.52 -13.28
CA ASN A 28 8.28 14.77 -13.26
C ASN A 28 8.77 14.41 -11.85
N ASP A 29 8.38 15.20 -10.83
CA ASP A 29 8.71 14.96 -9.43
C ASP A 29 7.66 14.11 -8.70
N SER A 30 6.65 13.61 -9.42
CA SER A 30 5.66 12.70 -8.85
C SER A 30 6.15 11.26 -8.80
N VAL A 31 5.78 10.57 -7.73
CA VAL A 31 5.96 9.14 -7.58
C VAL A 31 4.76 8.43 -8.22
N THR A 32 5.03 7.65 -9.26
CA THR A 32 4.04 6.81 -9.92
C THR A 32 4.28 5.31 -9.65
N ASN A 33 5.53 4.89 -9.44
CA ASN A 33 5.85 3.50 -9.11
C ASN A 33 6.14 3.34 -7.62
N LEU A 34 5.64 2.26 -7.02
CA LEU A 34 5.99 1.90 -5.65
C LEU A 34 7.22 0.98 -5.61
N PRO A 35 8.04 1.07 -4.55
CA PRO A 35 9.20 0.23 -4.41
C PRO A 35 8.83 -1.18 -3.93
N SER A 36 9.56 -2.19 -4.39
CA SER A 36 9.36 -3.57 -3.92
C SER A 36 9.76 -3.74 -2.45
N PRO A 37 9.02 -4.52 -1.63
CA PRO A 37 7.89 -5.38 -1.99
C PRO A 37 6.50 -4.71 -1.88
N ILE A 38 6.43 -3.39 -1.69
CA ILE A 38 5.16 -2.69 -1.52
C ILE A 38 4.28 -2.76 -2.77
N ASP A 39 4.91 -2.81 -3.94
CA ASP A 39 4.30 -3.01 -5.26
C ASP A 39 3.48 -4.31 -5.38
N ASN A 40 3.71 -5.30 -4.51
CA ASN A 40 2.88 -6.52 -4.46
C ASN A 40 1.52 -6.31 -3.77
N TRP A 41 1.33 -5.20 -3.07
CA TRP A 41 0.18 -4.97 -2.19
C TRP A 41 -0.57 -3.68 -2.49
N ALA A 42 0.12 -2.71 -3.07
CA ALA A 42 -0.40 -1.41 -3.39
C ALA A 42 0.09 -0.93 -4.76
N LEU A 43 -0.61 0.07 -5.31
CA LEU A 43 -0.21 0.82 -6.50
C LEU A 43 -0.55 2.31 -6.35
N ILE A 44 -0.03 3.14 -7.25
CA ILE A 44 -0.48 4.53 -7.40
C ILE A 44 -1.56 4.58 -8.48
N PHE A 45 -2.75 5.05 -8.09
CA PHE A 45 -3.88 5.32 -8.96
C PHE A 45 -4.03 6.83 -9.15
N CYS A 46 -3.88 7.31 -10.38
CA CYS A 46 -4.04 8.71 -10.72
C CYS A 46 -5.51 8.99 -11.07
N SER A 47 -6.25 9.55 -10.11
CA SER A 47 -7.68 9.83 -10.25
C SER A 47 -7.95 11.30 -10.60
N PRO A 48 -9.14 11.66 -11.09
CA PRO A 48 -9.55 13.06 -11.26
C PRO A 48 -9.45 13.93 -9.99
N SER A 49 -9.44 13.30 -8.81
CA SER A 49 -9.32 13.96 -7.51
C SER A 49 -7.87 14.03 -7.00
N GLY A 50 -6.88 13.64 -7.80
CA GLY A 50 -5.48 13.52 -7.40
C GLY A 50 -4.97 12.09 -7.44
N HIS A 51 -3.65 11.94 -7.25
CA HIS A 51 -3.04 10.61 -7.04
C HIS A 51 -3.55 9.99 -5.74
N ALA A 52 -3.68 8.68 -5.72
CA ALA A 52 -4.10 7.90 -4.57
C ALA A 52 -3.24 6.64 -4.43
N LEU A 53 -2.89 6.28 -3.20
CA LEU A 53 -2.33 4.98 -2.86
C LEU A 53 -3.50 4.02 -2.67
N ALA A 54 -3.54 3.00 -3.50
CA ALA A 54 -4.63 2.04 -3.61
C ALA A 54 -4.10 0.61 -3.43
N PRO A 55 -4.97 -0.36 -3.07
CA PRO A 55 -4.64 -1.77 -3.24
C PRO A 55 -4.35 -2.09 -4.71
N ILE A 56 -3.53 -3.11 -4.97
CA ILE A 56 -3.37 -3.66 -6.33
C ILE A 56 -4.70 -4.12 -6.93
N ASP A 57 -4.76 -4.19 -8.26
CA ASP A 57 -5.95 -4.62 -8.99
C ASP A 57 -6.52 -5.96 -8.48
N GLY A 58 -7.85 -6.05 -8.48
CA GLY A 58 -8.56 -7.22 -7.93
C GLY A 58 -8.63 -7.27 -6.41
N ASN A 59 -8.05 -6.29 -5.70
CA ASN A 59 -8.11 -6.17 -4.25
C ASN A 59 -8.81 -4.88 -3.81
N ILE A 60 -9.27 -4.88 -2.56
CA ILE A 60 -9.92 -3.76 -1.90
C ILE A 60 -9.40 -3.65 -0.46
N TRP A 61 -9.23 -2.43 0.02
CA TRP A 61 -9.01 -2.15 1.44
C TRP A 61 -10.29 -1.62 2.05
N LEU A 62 -10.80 -2.31 3.06
CA LEU A 62 -12.02 -1.89 3.77
C LEU A 62 -11.66 -1.24 5.10
N ALA A 63 -12.18 -0.03 5.32
CA ALA A 63 -12.18 0.62 6.61
C ALA A 63 -13.14 -0.08 7.60
N PRO A 64 -13.10 0.21 8.91
CA PRO A 64 -13.94 -0.48 9.91
C PRO A 64 -15.44 -0.32 9.68
N ASN A 65 -15.86 0.70 8.94
CA ASN A 65 -17.25 0.93 8.53
C ASN A 65 -17.66 0.15 7.27
N GLY A 66 -16.81 -0.76 6.77
CA GLY A 66 -17.05 -1.56 5.58
C GLY A 66 -16.92 -0.82 4.24
N LYS A 67 -16.47 0.44 4.25
CA LYS A 67 -16.30 1.22 3.01
C LYS A 67 -14.89 1.05 2.43
N PRO A 68 -14.74 1.07 1.08
CA PRO A 68 -13.43 1.14 0.44
C PRO A 68 -12.63 2.36 0.95
N PHE A 69 -11.32 2.20 1.10
CA PHE A 69 -10.42 3.26 1.53
C PHE A 69 -9.20 3.37 0.62
N LEU A 70 -8.81 4.61 0.32
CA LEU A 70 -7.62 4.98 -0.43
C LEU A 70 -6.92 6.13 0.29
N PHE A 71 -5.58 6.17 0.29
CA PHE A 71 -4.86 7.34 0.79
C PHE A 71 -4.74 8.35 -0.35
N GLN A 72 -5.38 9.51 -0.22
CA GLN A 72 -5.42 10.52 -1.28
C GLN A 72 -4.31 11.56 -1.10
N SER A 73 -3.72 12.02 -2.20
CA SER A 73 -2.72 13.09 -2.19
C SER A 73 -3.34 14.47 -1.90
N ALA A 74 -4.61 14.64 -2.23
CA ALA A 74 -5.45 15.79 -1.85
C ALA A 74 -6.15 15.53 -0.51
N SER A 75 -6.46 16.61 0.24
CA SER A 75 -7.08 16.52 1.56
C SER A 75 -8.44 15.80 1.53
N LEU A 76 -8.69 14.91 2.51
CA LEU A 76 -9.95 14.18 2.70
C LEU A 76 -11.16 15.08 2.97
N SER A 77 -10.94 16.29 3.51
CA SER A 77 -11.99 17.22 3.92
C SER A 77 -12.66 17.96 2.75
N SER A 78 -12.08 17.91 1.56
CA SER A 78 -12.60 18.56 0.37
C SER A 78 -11.89 18.00 -0.84
N ALA A 79 -12.36 16.87 -1.37
CA ALA A 79 -12.00 16.43 -2.71
C ALA A 79 -13.07 16.90 -3.71
N PRO A 80 -13.17 18.21 -4.04
CA PRO A 80 -13.79 18.55 -5.31
C PRO A 80 -12.97 17.87 -6.42
N GLN A 81 -13.60 17.64 -7.57
CA GLN A 81 -12.81 17.33 -8.76
C GLN A 81 -11.75 18.43 -8.91
N LEU A 82 -10.49 18.04 -9.06
CA LEU A 82 -9.43 19.00 -9.29
C LEU A 82 -9.52 19.43 -10.76
N ASP A 83 -9.35 20.73 -11.03
CA ASP A 83 -9.27 21.23 -12.41
C ASP A 83 -8.13 20.54 -13.19
N ASN A 84 -7.08 20.13 -12.46
CA ASN A 84 -6.03 19.27 -12.96
C ASN A 84 -5.81 18.09 -11.99
N PRO A 85 -6.08 16.84 -12.42
CA PRO A 85 -5.83 15.61 -11.64
C PRO A 85 -4.39 15.48 -11.15
N HIS A 86 -3.43 16.01 -11.90
CA HIS A 86 -2.00 15.94 -11.61
C HIS A 86 -1.51 17.09 -10.70
N SER A 87 -2.42 17.94 -10.20
CA SER A 87 -2.07 19.03 -9.27
C SER A 87 -1.92 18.57 -7.82
N ALA A 88 -2.41 17.38 -7.48
CA ALA A 88 -2.19 16.71 -6.21
C ALA A 88 -1.57 15.33 -6.46
N TYR A 89 -0.37 15.12 -5.93
CA TYR A 89 0.43 13.92 -6.18
C TYR A 89 1.32 13.57 -4.99
N PHE A 90 1.88 12.36 -5.01
CA PHE A 90 2.92 11.96 -4.06
C PHE A 90 4.28 12.42 -4.57
N SER A 91 5.02 13.19 -3.77
CA SER A 91 6.33 13.73 -4.15
C SER A 91 7.50 12.90 -3.62
N SER A 92 7.24 11.98 -2.69
CA SER A 92 8.26 11.10 -2.14
C SER A 92 7.66 9.87 -1.49
N VAL A 93 8.34 8.74 -1.67
CA VAL A 93 8.08 7.49 -0.97
C VAL A 93 9.37 6.94 -0.37
N MET A 94 9.29 6.37 0.82
CA MET A 94 10.38 5.62 1.44
C MET A 94 9.80 4.39 2.11
N HIS A 95 10.34 3.21 1.82
CA HIS A 95 9.88 1.96 2.43
C HIS A 95 10.98 1.30 3.26
N ARG A 96 10.57 0.50 4.24
CA ARG A 96 11.49 -0.33 5.04
C ARG A 96 10.79 -1.54 5.62
N LYS A 97 11.50 -2.67 5.66
CA LYS A 97 11.16 -3.79 6.52
C LYS A 97 11.47 -3.40 7.96
N LEU A 98 10.54 -3.57 8.89
CA LEU A 98 10.79 -3.29 10.29
C LEU A 98 11.25 -4.57 11.00
N GLU A 99 12.30 -4.46 11.81
CA GLU A 99 12.93 -5.58 12.52
C GLU A 99 13.19 -5.22 13.99
N GLY A 100 13.51 -6.23 14.81
CA GLY A 100 13.85 -6.05 16.22
C GLY A 100 12.79 -5.28 17.02
N GLN A 101 13.23 -4.27 17.78
CA GLN A 101 12.37 -3.44 18.62
C GLN A 101 11.36 -2.62 17.81
N PHE A 102 11.71 -2.21 16.58
CA PHE A 102 10.78 -1.49 15.70
C PHE A 102 9.65 -2.40 15.25
N LYS A 103 9.95 -3.65 14.87
CA LYS A 103 8.93 -4.67 14.58
C LYS A 103 7.98 -4.83 15.77
N TYR A 104 8.54 -5.08 16.95
CA TYR A 104 7.77 -5.30 18.16
C TYR A 104 6.83 -4.12 18.48
N GLY A 105 7.38 -2.90 18.50
CA GLY A 105 6.61 -1.69 18.78
C GLY A 105 5.51 -1.42 17.75
N THR A 106 5.77 -1.66 16.47
CA THR A 106 4.79 -1.49 15.40
C THR A 106 3.69 -2.56 15.44
N ASN A 107 4.00 -3.81 15.80
CA ASN A 107 2.98 -4.83 16.02
C ASN A 107 2.09 -4.50 17.23
N MET A 108 2.67 -3.93 18.29
CA MET A 108 1.89 -3.41 19.43
C MET A 108 0.96 -2.25 19.07
N MET A 109 1.10 -1.61 17.90
CA MET A 109 0.10 -0.63 17.45
C MET A 109 -1.23 -1.27 17.08
N LEU A 110 -1.24 -2.54 16.67
CA LEU A 110 -2.46 -3.27 16.30
C LEU A 110 -3.39 -3.48 17.50
N THR A 111 -2.83 -3.65 18.70
CA THR A 111 -3.63 -3.78 19.94
C THR A 111 -4.38 -2.50 20.27
N LYS A 112 -3.80 -1.34 19.95
CA LYS A 112 -4.45 -0.03 20.14
C LYS A 112 -5.66 0.19 19.22
N VAL A 113 -5.73 -0.55 18.12
CA VAL A 113 -6.87 -0.53 17.17
C VAL A 113 -7.77 -1.75 17.33
N GLY A 114 -7.65 -2.50 18.44
CA GLY A 114 -8.58 -3.54 18.86
C GLY A 114 -8.28 -4.95 18.35
N LEU A 115 -7.11 -5.18 17.73
CA LEU A 115 -6.67 -6.53 17.34
C LEU A 115 -5.94 -7.24 18.49
N PRO A 116 -5.95 -8.58 18.52
CA PRO A 116 -5.08 -9.32 19.43
C PRO A 116 -3.60 -9.03 19.14
N GLU A 117 -2.75 -9.22 20.14
CA GLU A 117 -1.31 -9.17 19.94
C GLU A 117 -0.87 -10.31 19.01
N ASP A 118 -0.13 -9.97 17.95
CA ASP A 118 0.48 -10.93 17.04
C ASP A 118 1.88 -10.44 16.63
N GLN A 119 2.91 -11.11 17.16
CA GLN A 119 4.31 -10.81 16.84
C GLN A 119 4.86 -11.64 15.67
N GLU A 120 4.08 -12.59 15.15
CA GLU A 120 4.45 -13.36 13.96
C GLU A 120 4.34 -12.49 12.72
N LEU A 121 3.42 -11.52 12.71
CA LEU A 121 3.28 -10.55 11.64
C LEU A 121 4.59 -9.82 11.34
N GLN A 122 4.92 -9.69 10.07
CA GLN A 122 6.05 -8.92 9.56
C GLN A 122 5.55 -7.58 9.02
N PRO A 123 5.76 -6.47 9.76
CA PRO A 123 5.42 -5.13 9.29
C PRO A 123 6.44 -4.58 8.29
N TRP A 124 5.93 -4.00 7.22
CA TRP A 124 6.64 -3.15 6.28
C TRP A 124 6.07 -1.74 6.38
N GLN A 125 6.93 -0.73 6.49
CA GLN A 125 6.50 0.66 6.55
C GLN A 125 6.73 1.33 5.20
N LEU A 126 5.75 2.11 4.76
CA LEU A 126 5.82 3.05 3.65
C LEU A 126 5.51 4.46 4.16
N ASP A 127 6.48 5.35 4.07
CA ASP A 127 6.31 6.77 4.33
C ASP A 127 6.02 7.47 3.01
N VAL A 128 4.88 8.16 2.91
CA VAL A 128 4.42 8.82 1.69
C VAL A 128 4.18 10.30 1.97
N LYS A 129 4.84 11.17 1.20
CA LYS A 129 4.67 12.62 1.27
C LYS A 129 3.89 13.11 0.05
N THR A 130 2.92 13.99 0.25
CA THR A 130 2.19 14.65 -0.83
C THR A 130 2.81 16.00 -1.19
N ASN A 131 2.61 16.46 -2.41
CA ASN A 131 2.97 17.82 -2.82
C ASN A 131 2.14 18.91 -2.11
N LYS A 132 1.06 18.52 -1.40
CA LYS A 132 0.23 19.38 -0.53
C LYS A 132 0.69 19.38 0.92
N GLY A 133 1.77 18.68 1.26
CA GLY A 133 2.37 18.68 2.60
C GLY A 133 1.81 17.64 3.56
N ALA A 134 0.87 16.80 3.14
CA ALA A 134 0.40 15.69 3.95
C ALA A 134 1.48 14.59 4.03
N LEU A 135 1.53 13.91 5.17
CA LEU A 135 2.41 12.78 5.43
C LEU A 135 1.60 11.59 5.92
N TYR A 136 1.73 10.48 5.20
CA TYR A 136 1.20 9.17 5.59
C TYR A 136 2.33 8.25 6.02
N ASN A 137 2.13 7.55 7.12
CA ASN A 137 2.92 6.37 7.47
C ASN A 137 1.99 5.17 7.34
N VAL A 138 2.19 4.35 6.31
CA VAL A 138 1.36 3.19 6.02
C VAL A 138 2.13 1.94 6.37
N PHE A 139 1.55 1.10 7.22
CA PHE A 139 2.15 -0.15 7.67
C PHE A 139 1.40 -1.32 7.03
N PHE A 140 2.12 -2.15 6.29
CA PHE A 140 1.64 -3.38 5.68
C PHE A 140 2.09 -4.55 6.53
N TYR A 141 1.15 -5.24 7.17
CA TYR A 141 1.44 -6.40 8.01
C TYR A 141 1.23 -7.67 7.22
N THR A 142 2.28 -8.47 7.13
CA THR A 142 2.30 -9.70 6.33
C THR A 142 2.47 -10.93 7.22
N LYS A 143 1.90 -12.06 6.80
CA LYS A 143 2.15 -13.39 7.36
C LYS A 143 2.42 -14.33 6.19
N ASP A 144 3.58 -14.99 6.20
CA ASP A 144 4.03 -15.83 5.08
C ASP A 144 3.89 -15.10 3.72
N GLU A 145 4.37 -13.85 3.66
CA GLU A 145 4.31 -12.94 2.50
C GLU A 145 2.90 -12.49 2.07
N THR A 146 1.85 -13.01 2.70
CA THR A 146 0.46 -12.61 2.46
C THR A 146 0.11 -11.38 3.28
N LEU A 147 -0.49 -10.37 2.65
CA LEU A 147 -0.96 -9.16 3.34
C LEU A 147 -2.20 -9.46 4.19
N VAL A 148 -2.10 -9.19 5.50
CA VAL A 148 -3.17 -9.47 6.48
C VAL A 148 -3.86 -8.18 6.95
N HIS A 149 -3.07 -7.15 7.22
CA HIS A 149 -3.60 -5.85 7.66
C HIS A 149 -2.84 -4.70 7.01
N VAL A 150 -3.54 -3.57 6.83
CA VAL A 150 -2.90 -2.29 6.52
C VAL A 150 -3.30 -1.28 7.58
N LEU A 151 -2.33 -0.66 8.25
CA LEU A 151 -2.57 0.42 9.21
C LEU A 151 -2.05 1.72 8.62
N GLY A 152 -2.95 2.67 8.37
CA GLY A 152 -2.60 4.01 7.94
C GLY A 152 -2.52 4.96 9.12
N CYS A 153 -1.40 5.66 9.29
CA CYS A 153 -1.28 6.82 10.17
C CYS A 153 -1.25 8.11 9.34
N ILE A 154 -2.12 9.04 9.69
CA ILE A 154 -2.22 10.36 9.05
C ILE A 154 -1.65 11.41 10.01
N ASN A 155 -0.77 12.29 9.51
CA ASN A 155 -0.19 13.40 10.27
C ASN A 155 0.45 12.93 11.60
N ARG A 156 1.42 12.01 11.52
CA ARG A 156 2.11 11.42 12.68
C ARG A 156 1.16 10.68 13.65
N CYS A 157 0.21 9.93 13.10
CA CYS A 157 -0.80 9.15 13.83
C CYS A 157 -1.74 10.00 14.72
N GLN A 158 -1.98 11.28 14.40
CA GLN A 158 -3.11 12.02 14.98
C GLN A 158 -4.45 11.35 14.64
N THR A 159 -4.50 10.72 13.45
CA THR A 159 -5.59 9.83 13.05
C THR A 159 -4.96 8.54 12.53
N SER A 160 -5.58 7.41 12.86
CA SER A 160 -5.20 6.10 12.34
C SER A 160 -6.40 5.39 11.76
N VAL A 161 -6.18 4.61 10.71
CA VAL A 161 -7.20 3.76 10.09
C VAL A 161 -6.65 2.35 9.92
N LEU A 162 -7.31 1.37 10.54
CA LEU A 162 -7.05 -0.04 10.29
C LEU A 162 -7.87 -0.47 9.07
N LEU A 163 -7.21 -1.03 8.08
CA LEU A 163 -7.80 -1.50 6.85
C LEU A 163 -7.69 -3.01 6.78
N THR A 164 -8.78 -3.65 6.36
CA THR A 164 -8.84 -5.08 6.08
C THR A 164 -8.71 -5.30 4.57
N PRO A 165 -7.60 -5.88 4.09
CA PRO A 165 -7.47 -6.28 2.70
C PRO A 165 -8.43 -7.43 2.37
N LYS A 166 -9.07 -7.36 1.21
CA LYS A 166 -9.85 -8.45 0.62
C LYS A 166 -9.62 -8.48 -0.88
N THR A 167 -9.72 -9.66 -1.46
CA THR A 167 -9.91 -9.82 -2.91
C THR A 167 -11.36 -9.54 -3.29
N LEU A 168 -11.60 -9.10 -4.53
CA LEU A 168 -12.96 -8.94 -5.05
C LEU A 168 -13.75 -10.26 -5.05
N SER A 169 -13.05 -11.39 -5.24
CA SER A 169 -13.65 -12.73 -5.15
C SER A 169 -14.16 -13.04 -3.74
N GLN A 170 -13.38 -12.72 -2.70
CA GLN A 170 -13.82 -12.90 -1.31
C GLN A 170 -15.03 -12.02 -1.02
N LEU A 171 -14.99 -10.75 -1.43
CA LEU A 171 -16.12 -9.83 -1.23
C LEU A 171 -17.39 -10.31 -1.93
N SER A 172 -17.29 -10.77 -3.19
CA SER A 172 -18.42 -11.32 -3.93
C SER A 172 -19.04 -12.54 -3.24
N SER A 173 -18.21 -13.43 -2.67
CA SER A 173 -18.69 -14.61 -1.96
C SER A 173 -19.39 -14.29 -0.63
N GLU A 174 -19.09 -13.15 -0.02
CA GLU A 174 -19.71 -12.68 1.21
C GLU A 174 -21.05 -11.98 0.95
N LEU A 175 -21.17 -11.26 -0.17
CA LEU A 175 -22.40 -10.56 -0.57
C LEU A 175 -23.44 -11.48 -1.26
N GLY A 176 -23.01 -12.63 -1.78
CA GLY A 176 -23.89 -13.63 -2.38
C GLY A 176 -24.51 -14.62 -1.38
N LYS A 177 -24.31 -14.39 -0.08
CA LYS A 177 -24.94 -15.12 1.04
C LYS A 177 -25.99 -14.25 1.70
#